data_AF-A0A564WRT0-F1
#
_entry.id   AF-A0A564WRT0-F1
#
_cell.length_a   1.000
_cell.length_b   1.000
_cell.length_c   1.000
_cell.angle_alpha   90.00
_cell.angle_beta   90.00
_cell.angle_gamma   90.00
#
_symmetry.space_group_name_H-M   'P 1'
#
loop_
_entity.id
_entity.type
_entity.pdbx_description
1 polymer ?
#
loop_
_entity_poly.entity_id
_entity_poly.type
_entity_poly.pdbx_seq_one_letter_code
_entity_poly.pdbx_strand_id
1 'polypeptide(L)'
;MKFSEAFKLMKQGAKVKLPGWGGFWYWDAEKETIMIQCRPQDSDTQGDLLDIRETQRVEYTTMNMQSNEWIIADGTNCPILGGEATFSFGEAIKYLKRGMKVARKGWNGKKQYIQLATGISYKTADGVIVNCEHDAIGNMAVAFVGTSGVQMGWLASQADMLAEDWVFAK
;
A
#
# COMPACT_ATOMS: atom_id res chain seq x y z
N MET A 1 -13.58 -6.57 -4.42
CA MET A 1 -14.77 -7.33 -3.98
C MET A 1 -14.91 -7.22 -2.47
N LYS A 2 -16.13 -7.36 -1.92
CA LYS A 2 -16.32 -7.33 -0.46
C LYS A 2 -15.74 -8.60 0.16
N PHE A 3 -15.32 -8.52 1.42
CA PHE A 3 -14.75 -9.67 2.11
C PHE A 3 -15.71 -10.87 2.19
N SER A 4 -17.02 -10.66 2.31
CA SER A 4 -18.00 -11.76 2.29
C SER A 4 -17.94 -12.59 1.00
N GLU A 5 -17.69 -11.94 -0.14
CA GLU A 5 -17.52 -12.59 -1.44
C GLU A 5 -16.16 -13.29 -1.49
N ALA A 6 -15.10 -12.62 -1.05
CA ALA A 6 -13.76 -13.19 -0.95
C ALA A 6 -13.73 -14.44 -0.05
N PHE A 7 -14.43 -14.42 1.09
CA PHE A 7 -14.53 -15.55 2.01
C PHE A 7 -15.28 -16.74 1.41
N LYS A 8 -16.35 -16.48 0.65
CA LYS A 8 -17.03 -17.52 -0.11
C LYS A 8 -16.10 -18.18 -1.14
N LEU A 9 -15.31 -17.38 -1.87
CA LEU A 9 -14.33 -17.89 -2.83
C LEU A 9 -13.19 -18.64 -2.13
N MET A 10 -12.72 -18.17 -0.97
CA MET A 10 -11.72 -18.89 -0.17
C MET A 10 -12.20 -20.30 0.17
N LYS A 11 -13.45 -20.45 0.62
CA LYS A 11 -14.05 -21.77 0.88
C LYS A 11 -14.17 -22.67 -0.37
N GLN A 12 -14.06 -22.09 -1.56
CA GLN A 12 -14.01 -22.82 -2.84
C GLN A 12 -12.57 -23.10 -3.31
N GLY A 13 -11.57 -22.81 -2.47
CA GLY A 13 -10.15 -23.05 -2.75
C GLY A 13 -9.41 -21.85 -3.36
N ALA A 14 -10.07 -20.70 -3.53
CA ALA A 14 -9.40 -19.51 -4.03
C ALA A 14 -8.45 -18.92 -2.99
N LYS A 15 -7.35 -18.33 -3.48
CA LYS A 15 -6.49 -17.44 -2.70
C LYS A 15 -6.94 -16.01 -2.96
N VAL A 16 -6.97 -15.16 -1.93
CA VAL A 16 -7.42 -13.75 -2.06
C VAL A 16 -6.47 -12.80 -1.35
N LYS A 17 -6.40 -11.55 -1.81
CA LYS A 17 -5.52 -10.52 -1.23
C LYS A 17 -6.13 -9.13 -1.37
N LEU A 18 -5.58 -8.16 -0.65
CA LEU A 18 -5.71 -6.75 -1.02
C LEU A 18 -4.64 -6.38 -2.08
N PRO A 19 -4.90 -5.44 -3.00
CA PRO A 19 -4.06 -5.21 -4.17
C PRO A 19 -2.56 -5.01 -3.86
N GLY A 20 -2.24 -4.18 -2.86
CA GLY A 20 -0.86 -3.95 -2.44
C GLY A 20 -0.18 -5.08 -1.65
N TRP A 21 -0.86 -6.17 -1.31
CA TRP A 21 -0.27 -7.24 -0.50
C TRP A 21 0.64 -8.17 -1.30
N GLY A 22 1.79 -8.52 -0.71
CA GLY A 22 2.72 -9.47 -1.30
C GLY A 22 2.32 -10.95 -1.12
N GLY A 23 1.44 -11.22 -0.15
CA GLY A 23 0.91 -12.54 0.18
C GLY A 23 -0.60 -12.62 -0.04
N PHE A 24 -1.23 -13.65 0.50
CA PHE A 24 -2.65 -13.96 0.30
C PHE A 24 -3.27 -14.66 1.51
N TRP A 25 -4.59 -14.65 1.57
CA TRP A 25 -5.40 -15.39 2.53
C TRP A 25 -6.10 -16.54 1.82
N TYR A 26 -6.32 -17.66 2.52
CA TYR A 26 -7.07 -18.81 2.03
C TYR A 26 -7.81 -19.51 3.17
N TRP A 27 -8.81 -20.33 2.83
CA TRP A 27 -9.54 -21.15 3.80
C TRP A 27 -8.88 -22.52 3.94
N ASP A 28 -8.61 -22.94 5.18
CA ASP A 28 -8.17 -24.29 5.52
C ASP A 28 -9.38 -25.07 6.06
N ALA A 29 -9.79 -26.11 5.34
CA ALA A 29 -10.97 -26.89 5.66
C ALA A 29 -10.75 -27.86 6.82
N GLU A 30 -9.52 -28.30 7.07
CA GLU A 30 -9.19 -29.21 8.18
C GLU A 30 -9.16 -28.44 9.50
N LYS A 31 -8.62 -27.22 9.49
CA LYS A 31 -8.53 -26.34 10.67
C LYS A 31 -9.76 -25.47 10.89
N GLU A 32 -10.66 -25.42 9.91
CA GLU A 32 -11.83 -24.54 9.86
C GLU A 32 -11.48 -23.06 10.12
N THR A 33 -10.42 -22.58 9.48
CA THR A 33 -9.88 -21.23 9.73
C THR A 33 -9.41 -20.55 8.46
N ILE A 34 -9.15 -19.24 8.56
CA ILE A 34 -8.45 -18.49 7.53
C ILE A 34 -6.96 -18.55 7.83
N MET A 35 -6.20 -19.03 6.85
CA MET A 35 -4.74 -19.00 6.87
C MET A 35 -4.24 -17.80 6.07
N ILE A 36 -3.24 -17.13 6.60
CA ILE A 36 -2.64 -15.91 6.06
C ILE A 36 -1.19 -16.22 5.71
N GLN A 37 -0.92 -16.30 4.42
CA GLN A 37 0.45 -16.38 3.91
C GLN A 37 1.01 -14.96 3.81
N CYS A 38 1.92 -14.59 4.70
CA CYS A 38 2.60 -13.29 4.69
C CYS A 38 3.67 -13.25 3.61
N ARG A 39 3.99 -12.05 3.10
CA ARG A 39 5.16 -11.84 2.22
C ARG A 39 6.46 -12.11 3.00
N PRO A 40 7.54 -12.57 2.35
CA PRO A 40 8.84 -12.67 2.99
C PRO A 40 9.31 -11.29 3.49
N GLN A 41 10.01 -11.26 4.61
CA GLN A 41 10.77 -10.07 5.01
C GLN A 41 12.11 -10.00 4.25
N ASP A 42 12.73 -11.16 3.99
CA ASP A 42 13.97 -11.33 3.23
C ASP A 42 13.73 -12.16 1.97
N SER A 43 14.53 -11.94 0.91
CA SER A 43 14.33 -12.58 -0.40
C SER A 43 14.42 -14.11 -0.40
N ASP A 44 15.07 -14.68 0.60
CA ASP A 44 15.48 -16.10 0.61
C ASP A 44 14.64 -16.94 1.59
N THR A 45 13.62 -16.34 2.22
CA THR A 45 12.73 -17.05 3.17
C THR A 45 11.30 -17.11 2.65
N GLN A 46 10.59 -18.17 3.00
CA GLN A 46 9.14 -18.17 2.85
C GLN A 46 8.57 -17.29 3.97
N GLY A 47 7.65 -16.37 3.64
CA GLY A 47 7.02 -15.54 4.66
C GLY A 47 6.18 -16.37 5.63
N ASP A 48 5.91 -15.80 6.81
CA ASP A 48 5.18 -16.51 7.87
C ASP A 48 3.79 -16.97 7.41
N LEU A 49 3.45 -18.21 7.74
CA LEU A 49 2.09 -18.74 7.62
C LEU A 49 1.39 -18.58 8.97
N LEU A 50 0.38 -17.71 9.03
CA LEU A 50 -0.34 -17.40 10.25
C LEU A 50 -1.77 -17.94 10.19
N ASP A 51 -2.24 -18.52 11.28
CA ASP A 51 -3.66 -18.72 11.49
C ASP A 51 -4.29 -17.38 11.92
N ILE A 52 -5.43 -16.98 11.32
CA ILE A 52 -6.08 -15.72 11.68
C ILE A 52 -6.43 -15.63 13.17
N ARG A 53 -6.65 -16.78 13.83
CA ARG A 53 -6.95 -16.87 15.27
C ARG A 53 -5.76 -16.43 16.14
N GLU A 54 -4.55 -16.51 15.60
CA GLU A 54 -3.29 -16.17 16.29
C GLU A 54 -2.82 -14.74 15.96
N THR A 55 -3.64 -13.95 15.26
CA THR A 55 -3.26 -12.60 14.86
C THR A 55 -2.97 -11.70 16.07
N GLN A 56 -1.74 -11.19 16.13
CA GLN A 56 -1.34 -10.21 17.15
C GLN A 56 -1.79 -8.78 16.80
N ARG A 57 -2.31 -8.57 15.58
CA ARG A 57 -2.75 -7.26 15.07
C ARG A 57 -4.25 -7.25 14.79
N VAL A 58 -5.05 -7.52 15.82
CA VAL A 58 -6.51 -7.70 15.72
C VAL A 58 -7.18 -6.55 14.96
N GLU A 59 -6.95 -5.29 15.36
CA GLU A 59 -7.55 -4.13 14.69
C GLU A 59 -7.21 -4.09 13.20
N TYR A 60 -5.94 -4.27 12.84
CA TYR A 60 -5.49 -4.29 11.45
C TYR A 60 -6.19 -5.40 10.65
N THR A 61 -6.24 -6.62 11.21
CA THR A 61 -6.88 -7.78 10.56
C THR A 61 -8.37 -7.53 10.35
N THR A 62 -9.09 -7.10 11.39
CA THR A 62 -10.53 -6.81 11.32
C THR A 62 -10.86 -5.64 10.39
N MET A 63 -10.02 -4.60 10.34
CA MET A 63 -10.22 -3.49 9.42
C MET A 63 -10.05 -3.91 7.96
N ASN A 64 -9.10 -4.80 7.65
CA ASN A 64 -8.93 -5.31 6.29
C ASN A 64 -10.06 -6.26 5.89
N MET A 65 -10.63 -7.03 6.82
CA MET A 65 -11.84 -7.82 6.58
C MET A 65 -13.06 -6.94 6.25
N GLN A 66 -13.07 -5.66 6.59
CA GLN A 66 -14.14 -4.74 6.21
C GLN A 66 -13.91 -4.09 4.83
N SER A 67 -12.77 -4.37 4.19
CA SER A 67 -12.45 -3.82 2.88
C SER A 67 -13.39 -4.35 1.78
N ASN A 68 -13.66 -3.50 0.80
CA ASN A 68 -14.33 -3.80 -0.46
C ASN A 68 -13.35 -3.99 -1.64
N GLU A 69 -12.05 -4.03 -1.36
CA GLU A 69 -10.97 -4.05 -2.35
C GLU A 69 -10.35 -5.43 -2.54
N TRP A 70 -10.93 -6.49 -1.99
CA TRP A 70 -10.38 -7.84 -2.14
C TRP A 70 -10.35 -8.29 -3.61
N ILE A 71 -9.28 -8.97 -4.00
CA ILE A 71 -9.09 -9.57 -5.33
C ILE A 71 -8.62 -11.02 -5.19
N ILE A 72 -8.78 -11.83 -6.24
CA ILE A 72 -8.17 -13.16 -6.32
C ILE A 72 -6.66 -12.98 -6.43
N ALA A 73 -5.90 -13.76 -5.67
CA ALA A 73 -4.46 -13.83 -5.77
C ALA A 73 -4.05 -14.91 -6.79
N ASP A 74 -3.23 -14.54 -7.76
CA ASP A 74 -2.71 -15.45 -8.77
C ASP A 74 -1.23 -15.16 -9.11
N GLY A 75 -0.69 -15.91 -10.07
CA GLY A 75 0.71 -15.77 -10.51
C GLY A 75 1.03 -14.47 -11.25
N THR A 76 0.05 -13.60 -11.49
CA THR A 76 0.26 -12.29 -12.14
C THR A 76 0.32 -11.17 -11.11
N ASN A 77 -0.53 -11.22 -10.09
CA ASN A 77 -0.72 -10.11 -9.15
C ASN A 77 -0.16 -10.35 -7.74
N CYS A 78 0.29 -11.56 -7.42
CA CYS A 78 0.74 -11.91 -6.08
C CYS A 78 2.23 -12.28 -6.08
N PRO A 79 3.10 -11.48 -5.42
CA PRO A 79 4.53 -11.75 -5.33
C PRO A 79 4.92 -13.16 -4.88
N ILE A 80 4.26 -13.71 -3.86
CA ILE A 80 4.54 -15.10 -3.43
C ILE A 80 4.21 -16.15 -4.50
N LEU A 81 3.32 -15.83 -5.42
CA LEU A 81 2.95 -16.70 -6.53
C LEU A 81 3.72 -16.38 -7.82
N GLY A 82 4.73 -15.50 -7.76
CA GLY A 82 5.56 -15.09 -8.90
C GLY A 82 5.10 -13.83 -9.63
N GLY A 83 4.01 -13.21 -9.19
CA GLY A 83 3.46 -11.99 -9.77
C GLY A 83 4.03 -10.69 -9.18
N GLU A 84 3.39 -9.57 -9.47
CA GLU A 84 3.73 -8.26 -8.89
C GLU A 84 2.50 -7.61 -8.27
N ALA A 85 2.65 -7.14 -7.02
CA ALA A 85 1.59 -6.42 -6.35
C ALA A 85 1.58 -4.96 -6.83
N THR A 86 0.53 -4.61 -7.57
CA THR A 86 0.22 -3.23 -7.96
C THR A 86 -1.11 -2.81 -7.36
N PHE A 87 -1.37 -1.51 -7.32
CA PHE A 87 -2.58 -0.93 -6.76
C PHE A 87 -2.98 0.37 -7.48
N SER A 88 -4.21 0.79 -7.23
CA SER A 88 -4.78 2.01 -7.81
C SER A 88 -4.18 3.28 -7.18
N PHE A 89 -4.37 4.44 -7.83
CA PHE A 89 -4.05 5.72 -7.21
C PHE A 89 -4.80 5.96 -5.90
N GLY A 90 -6.06 5.52 -5.81
CA GLY A 90 -6.86 5.65 -4.59
C GLY A 90 -6.23 4.92 -3.39
N GLU A 91 -5.67 3.74 -3.64
CA GLU A 91 -4.90 2.98 -2.66
C GLU A 91 -3.54 3.62 -2.36
N ALA A 92 -2.86 4.15 -3.39
CA ALA A 92 -1.63 4.92 -3.21
C ALA A 92 -1.82 6.08 -2.21
N ILE A 93 -2.93 6.81 -2.30
CA ILE A 93 -3.29 7.88 -1.35
C ILE A 93 -3.54 7.33 0.07
N LYS A 94 -4.23 6.18 0.21
CA LYS A 94 -4.42 5.54 1.53
C LYS A 94 -3.07 5.18 2.16
N TYR A 95 -2.13 4.69 1.35
CA TYR A 95 -0.80 4.33 1.80
C TYR A 95 0.07 5.54 2.15
N LEU A 96 0.00 6.62 1.38
CA LEU A 96 0.66 7.90 1.70
C LEU A 96 0.20 8.46 3.04
N LYS A 97 -1.12 8.44 3.32
CA LYS A 97 -1.67 8.87 4.63
C LYS A 97 -1.18 8.03 5.81
N ARG A 98 -0.72 6.80 5.54
CA ARG A 98 -0.10 5.90 6.53
C ARG A 98 1.43 6.06 6.60
N GLY A 99 2.00 7.06 5.93
CA GLY A 99 3.43 7.33 5.90
C GLY A 99 4.24 6.44 4.95
N MET A 100 3.59 5.62 4.12
CA MET A 100 4.29 4.78 3.16
C MET A 100 4.66 5.57 1.90
N LYS A 101 5.82 5.25 1.33
CA LYS A 101 6.30 5.80 0.07
C LYS A 101 5.78 4.96 -1.09
N VAL A 102 5.28 5.61 -2.13
CA VAL A 102 4.71 4.91 -3.30
C VAL A 102 5.23 5.52 -4.59
N ALA A 103 5.25 4.73 -5.65
CA ALA A 103 5.73 5.14 -6.96
C ALA A 103 4.91 4.47 -8.06
N ARG A 104 5.00 5.01 -9.28
CA ARG A 104 4.56 4.30 -10.49
C ARG A 104 5.64 3.33 -10.93
N LYS A 105 5.24 2.14 -11.39
CA LYS A 105 6.18 1.18 -12.00
C LYS A 105 6.90 1.78 -13.21
N GLY A 106 6.20 2.60 -14.00
CA GLY A 106 6.71 3.22 -15.21
C GLY A 106 7.43 4.57 -15.05
N TRP A 107 7.70 5.08 -13.84
CA TRP A 107 8.37 6.39 -13.69
C TRP A 107 9.81 6.38 -14.19
N ASN A 108 10.18 7.45 -14.90
CA ASN A 108 11.49 7.64 -15.52
C ASN A 108 12.53 8.07 -14.48
N GLY A 109 13.00 7.13 -13.67
CA GLY A 109 14.17 7.30 -12.81
C GLY A 109 14.25 6.25 -11.72
N LYS A 110 15.45 5.72 -11.48
CA LYS A 110 15.70 4.85 -10.32
C LYS A 110 15.40 5.65 -9.04
N LYS A 111 14.64 5.05 -8.12
CA LYS A 111 14.33 5.61 -6.78
C LYS A 111 13.46 6.87 -6.76
N GLN A 112 12.67 7.13 -7.81
CA GLN A 112 11.63 8.17 -7.76
C GLN A 112 10.42 7.66 -6.99
N TYR A 113 9.83 8.50 -6.14
CA TYR A 113 8.63 8.17 -5.37
C TYR A 113 7.91 9.43 -4.90
N ILE A 114 6.67 9.27 -4.47
CA ILE A 114 5.95 10.28 -3.70
C ILE A 114 5.83 9.84 -2.24
N GLN A 115 5.82 10.84 -1.36
CA GLN A 115 5.61 10.65 0.06
C GLN A 115 4.74 11.78 0.61
N LEU A 116 4.07 11.53 1.74
CA LEU A 116 3.43 12.58 2.50
C LEU A 116 4.50 13.29 3.34
N ALA A 117 4.68 14.58 3.10
CA ALA A 117 5.57 15.42 3.87
C ALA A 117 4.75 16.27 4.85
N THR A 118 5.31 16.48 6.04
CA THR A 118 4.74 17.22 7.16
C THR A 118 5.73 18.31 7.58
N GLY A 119 5.28 19.38 8.26
CA GLY A 119 6.19 20.44 8.70
C GLY A 119 6.69 21.33 7.57
N ILE A 120 5.87 21.49 6.52
CA ILE A 120 6.13 22.39 5.41
C ILE A 120 6.13 23.85 5.89
N SER A 121 7.33 24.42 5.90
CA SER A 121 7.57 25.82 6.16
C SER A 121 8.06 26.52 4.89
N TYR A 122 7.93 27.85 4.87
CA TYR A 122 8.58 28.67 3.86
C TYR A 122 9.30 29.84 4.53
N LYS A 123 10.31 30.36 3.83
CA LYS A 123 11.07 31.54 4.25
C LYS A 123 10.61 32.73 3.41
N THR A 124 10.19 33.81 4.06
CA THR A 124 9.84 35.07 3.38
C THR A 124 11.09 35.73 2.81
N ALA A 125 10.91 36.75 1.94
CA ALA A 125 12.01 37.54 1.41
C ALA A 125 12.84 38.21 2.52
N ASP A 126 12.20 38.60 3.63
CA ASP A 126 12.84 39.20 4.81
C ASP A 126 13.54 38.17 5.71
N GLY A 127 13.46 36.89 5.34
CA GLY A 127 14.14 35.79 6.01
C GLY A 127 13.38 35.17 7.18
N VAL A 128 12.11 35.54 7.39
CA VAL A 128 11.25 34.96 8.43
C VAL A 128 10.77 33.58 8.00
N ILE A 129 10.92 32.58 8.87
CA ILE A 129 10.37 31.23 8.65
C ILE A 129 8.92 31.22 9.16
N VAL A 130 8.00 30.75 8.32
CA VAL A 130 6.56 30.71 8.61
C VAL A 130 6.07 29.26 8.52
N ASN A 131 5.06 28.91 9.35
CA ASN A 131 4.38 27.61 9.40
C ASN A 131 5.21 26.42 9.90
N CYS A 132 6.33 26.62 10.62
CA CYS A 132 7.13 25.51 11.14
C CYS A 132 6.39 24.57 12.12
N GLU A 133 5.43 25.07 12.91
CA GLU A 133 4.82 24.33 14.03
C GLU A 133 3.27 24.19 13.91
N HIS A 134 2.71 24.25 12.70
CA HIS A 134 1.25 24.29 12.53
C HIS A 134 0.65 22.91 12.26
N ASP A 135 -0.21 22.36 13.12
CA ASP A 135 -0.82 21.03 12.90
C ASP A 135 -1.98 20.99 11.88
N ALA A 136 -2.22 22.09 11.16
CA ALA A 136 -3.29 22.19 10.19
C ALA A 136 -2.96 21.44 8.88
N ILE A 137 -3.99 21.05 8.12
CA ILE A 137 -3.82 20.39 6.80
C ILE A 137 -2.86 21.16 5.87
N GLY A 138 -2.82 22.49 5.96
CA GLY A 138 -1.90 23.32 5.18
C GLY A 138 -0.41 23.08 5.45
N ASN A 139 -0.06 22.33 6.50
CA ASN A 139 1.31 21.92 6.83
C ASN A 139 1.68 20.53 6.28
N MET A 140 0.81 19.95 5.44
CA MET A 140 1.06 18.69 4.76
C MET A 140 1.06 18.89 3.25
N ALA A 141 1.96 18.21 2.56
CA ALA A 141 1.99 18.20 1.10
C ALA A 141 2.46 16.84 0.59
N VAL A 142 1.96 16.43 -0.58
CA VAL A 142 2.60 15.32 -1.30
C VAL A 142 3.89 15.87 -1.90
N ALA A 143 5.02 15.23 -1.56
CA ALA A 143 6.32 15.56 -2.11
C ALA A 143 6.68 14.52 -3.16
N PHE A 144 7.11 14.96 -4.34
CA PHE A 144 7.73 14.11 -5.34
C PHE A 144 9.25 14.15 -5.14
N VAL A 145 9.82 12.99 -4.83
CA VAL A 145 11.26 12.81 -4.68
C VAL A 145 11.79 12.30 -6.01
N GLY A 146 12.38 13.20 -6.78
CA GLY A 146 13.00 12.93 -8.06
C GLY A 146 14.49 12.69 -7.96
N THR A 147 15.13 12.41 -9.10
CA THR A 147 16.60 12.29 -9.20
C THR A 147 17.32 13.62 -9.05
N SER A 148 16.63 14.73 -9.32
CA SER A 148 17.19 16.09 -9.32
C SER A 148 16.80 16.92 -8.10
N GLY A 149 16.08 16.33 -7.14
CA GLY A 149 15.62 17.02 -5.94
C GLY A 149 14.18 16.66 -5.56
N VAL A 150 13.66 17.41 -4.60
CA VAL A 150 12.30 17.22 -4.07
C VAL A 150 11.41 18.36 -4.57
N GLN A 151 10.31 18.00 -5.22
CA GLN A 151 9.24 18.93 -5.54
C GLN A 151 8.16 18.83 -4.46
N MET A 152 8.04 19.89 -3.67
CA MET A 152 6.97 20.03 -2.69
C MET A 152 5.65 20.42 -3.38
N GLY A 153 4.52 19.86 -2.91
CA GLY A 153 3.22 20.16 -3.49
C GLY A 153 3.04 19.52 -4.88
N TRP A 154 3.48 18.27 -5.03
CA TRP A 154 3.29 17.51 -6.27
C TRP A 154 1.81 17.38 -6.61
N LEU A 155 1.49 17.69 -7.87
CA LEU A 155 0.15 17.59 -8.42
C LEU A 155 0.07 16.30 -9.24
N ALA A 156 -0.84 15.40 -8.85
CA ALA A 156 -1.12 14.21 -9.64
C ALA A 156 -1.76 14.63 -10.97
N SER A 157 -1.21 14.14 -12.09
CA SER A 157 -1.85 14.29 -13.39
C SER A 157 -3.08 13.39 -13.49
N GLN A 158 -3.95 13.61 -14.49
CA GLN A 158 -5.03 12.67 -14.78
C GLN A 158 -4.50 11.25 -15.08
N ALA A 159 -3.34 11.14 -15.74
CA ALA A 159 -2.68 9.87 -16.01
C ALA A 159 -2.14 9.19 -14.74
N ASP A 160 -1.82 9.96 -13.69
CA ASP A 160 -1.46 9.43 -12.37
C ASP A 160 -2.68 8.91 -11.62
N MET A 161 -3.77 9.67 -11.66
CA MET A 161 -5.02 9.34 -10.99
C MET A 161 -5.72 8.11 -11.57
N LEU A 162 -5.62 7.89 -12.89
CA LEU A 162 -6.25 6.78 -13.60
C LEU A 162 -5.36 5.52 -13.70
N ALA A 163 -4.20 5.53 -13.07
CA ALA A 163 -3.26 4.43 -13.14
C ALA A 163 -3.47 3.35 -12.08
N GLU A 164 -3.17 2.13 -12.48
CA GLU A 164 -3.28 0.90 -11.68
C GLU A 164 -1.92 0.23 -11.42
N ASP A 165 -0.81 0.83 -11.89
CA ASP A 165 0.55 0.33 -11.73
C ASP A 165 1.30 1.00 -10.57
N TRP A 166 0.58 1.47 -9.55
CA TRP A 166 1.23 1.98 -8.34
C TRP A 166 1.82 0.84 -7.52
N VAL A 167 2.99 1.09 -6.96
CA VAL A 167 3.76 0.15 -6.14
C VAL A 167 4.32 0.86 -4.91
N PHE A 168 4.69 0.09 -3.89
CA PHE A 168 5.50 0.63 -2.81
C PHE A 168 6.90 0.98 -3.32
N ALA A 169 7.40 2.15 -2.94
CA ALA A 169 8.78 2.52 -3.23
C ALA A 169 9.75 1.68 -2.38
N LYS A 170 10.91 1.35 -2.97
CA LYS A 170 12.00 0.63 -2.32
C LYS A 170 12.98 1.58 -1.63
#